data_AF-A0A0R3IP84-F1
#
_entry.id   AF-A0A0R3IP84-F1
#
_cell.length_a   1.000
_cell.length_b   1.000
_cell.length_c   1.000
_cell.angle_alpha   90.00
_cell.angle_beta   90.00
_cell.angle_gamma   90.00
#
_symmetry.space_group_name_H-M   'P 1'
#
loop_
_entity.id
_entity.type
_entity.pdbx_description
1 polymer ?
#
loop_
_entity_poly.entity_id
_entity_poly.type
_entity_poly.pdbx_seq_one_letter_code
_entity_poly.pdbx_strand_id
1 'polypeptide(L)'
;MVLVIAGIYQAVTGTWAIVAPESFFDTLGAFGVRNDHYLFDFGSFAIPVGLALLAAVKWPSWRVPALAIATGHWALHTVSHLVDTNHHQGQALGIFEGLGLLVTAALMALALWFTAAEESRAD
;
A
#
# COMPACT_ATOMS: atom_id res chain seq x y z
N MET A 1 8.68 7.74 11.21
CA MET A 1 7.22 7.60 11.38
C MET A 1 6.57 6.98 10.15
N VAL A 2 6.77 7.54 8.94
CA VAL A 2 6.20 7.04 7.67
C VAL A 2 6.41 5.54 7.45
N LEU A 3 7.66 5.06 7.53
CA LEU A 3 8.00 3.64 7.37
C LEU A 3 7.24 2.71 8.32
N VAL A 4 7.06 3.13 9.57
CA VAL A 4 6.37 2.34 10.60
C VAL A 4 4.88 2.27 10.31
N ILE A 5 4.25 3.42 10.06
CA ILE A 5 2.81 3.49 9.80
C ILE A 5 2.46 2.74 8.52
N ALA A 6 3.15 3.03 7.42
CA ALA A 6 2.92 2.37 6.14
C ALA A 6 3.25 0.87 6.20
N GLY A 7 4.33 0.51 6.91
CA GLY A 7 4.74 -0.88 7.09
C GLY A 7 3.71 -1.71 7.86
N ILE A 8 3.23 -1.19 9.01
CA ILE A 8 2.18 -1.85 9.80
C ILE A 8 0.89 -1.92 8.99
N TYR A 9 0.46 -0.80 8.39
CA TYR A 9 -0.77 -0.76 7.59
C TYR A 9 -0.77 -1.84 6.51
N GLN A 10 0.30 -1.92 5.72
CA GLN A 10 0.38 -2.86 4.61
C GLN A 10 0.45 -4.33 5.07
N ALA A 11 1.21 -4.60 6.14
CA ALA A 11 1.31 -5.95 6.70
C ALA A 11 -0.03 -6.42 7.28
N VAL A 12 -0.75 -5.52 7.98
CA VAL A 12 -2.04 -5.82 8.58
C VAL A 12 -3.11 -6.04 7.51
N THR A 13 -3.22 -5.16 6.51
CA THR A 13 -4.22 -5.31 5.44
C THR A 13 -3.96 -6.54 4.59
N GLY A 14 -2.70 -6.82 4.24
CA GLY A 14 -2.33 -8.03 3.52
C GLY A 14 -2.61 -9.30 4.32
N THR A 15 -2.35 -9.28 5.62
CA THR A 15 -2.70 -10.40 6.52
C THR A 15 -4.20 -10.58 6.60
N TRP A 16 -4.97 -9.50 6.74
CA TRP A 16 -6.43 -9.53 6.79
C TRP A 16 -7.03 -10.19 5.54
N ALA A 17 -6.54 -9.82 4.35
CA ALA A 17 -6.98 -10.40 3.08
C ALA A 17 -6.74 -11.92 2.99
N ILE A 18 -5.70 -12.44 3.64
CA ILE A 18 -5.40 -13.88 3.68
C ILE A 18 -6.22 -14.61 4.74
N VAL A 19 -6.28 -14.07 5.96
CA VAL A 19 -6.84 -14.80 7.12
C VAL A 19 -8.35 -14.70 7.23
N ALA A 20 -8.94 -13.62 6.72
CA ALA A 20 -10.39 -13.39 6.75
C ALA A 20 -10.86 -12.69 5.47
N PRO A 21 -10.69 -13.33 4.30
CA PRO A 21 -10.93 -12.75 2.98
C PRO A 21 -12.34 -12.21 2.79
N GLU A 22 -13.35 -12.89 3.33
CA GLU A 22 -14.75 -12.43 3.27
C GLU A 22 -14.93 -11.08 3.95
N SER A 23 -14.51 -10.96 5.21
CA SER A 23 -14.60 -9.70 5.95
C SER A 23 -13.76 -8.57 5.33
N PHE A 24 -12.59 -8.91 4.78
CA PHE A 24 -11.76 -7.95 4.04
C PHE A 24 -12.48 -7.46 2.79
N PHE A 25 -13.06 -8.38 2.02
CA PHE A 25 -13.81 -8.06 0.81
C PHE A 25 -15.03 -7.20 1.11
N ASP A 26 -15.83 -7.53 2.12
CA ASP A 26 -17.04 -6.78 2.46
C ASP A 26 -16.75 -5.37 3.00
N THR A 27 -15.52 -5.12 3.44
CA THR A 27 -15.13 -3.85 4.06
C THR A 27 -14.26 -2.96 3.19
N LEU A 28 -13.14 -3.49 2.67
CA LEU A 28 -12.06 -2.71 2.04
C LEU A 28 -11.74 -3.17 0.62
N GLY A 29 -12.01 -4.45 0.31
CA GLY A 29 -11.76 -5.04 -1.00
C GLY A 29 -13.00 -5.11 -1.91
N ALA A 30 -14.06 -4.35 -1.62
CA ALA A 30 -15.41 -4.56 -2.17
C ALA A 30 -15.57 -4.05 -3.62
N PHE A 31 -14.70 -4.51 -4.52
CA PHE A 31 -14.69 -4.19 -5.94
C PHE A 31 -14.91 -5.47 -6.75
N GLY A 32 -15.90 -5.45 -7.65
CA GLY A 32 -16.21 -6.57 -8.52
C GLY A 32 -16.73 -7.81 -7.79
N VAL A 33 -16.49 -9.01 -8.32
CA VAL A 33 -16.92 -10.26 -7.67
C VAL A 33 -15.80 -10.80 -6.79
N ARG A 34 -16.12 -11.21 -5.55
CA ARG A 34 -15.16 -11.77 -4.61
C ARG A 34 -14.39 -12.94 -5.23
N ASN A 35 -13.07 -12.87 -5.15
CA ASN A 35 -12.17 -13.94 -5.56
C ASN A 35 -11.09 -14.14 -4.49
N ASP A 36 -11.25 -15.17 -3.67
CA ASP A 36 -10.37 -15.45 -2.53
C ASP A 36 -8.91 -15.71 -2.98
N HIS A 37 -8.70 -16.22 -4.20
CA HIS A 37 -7.36 -16.39 -4.76
C HIS A 37 -6.66 -15.04 -4.98
N TYR A 38 -7.34 -14.08 -5.59
CA TYR A 38 -6.77 -12.74 -5.81
C TYR A 38 -6.61 -11.94 -4.52
N LEU A 39 -7.45 -12.17 -3.51
CA LEU A 39 -7.25 -11.61 -2.17
C LEU A 39 -5.99 -12.19 -1.51
N PHE A 40 -5.75 -13.49 -1.69
CA PHE A 40 -4.52 -14.12 -1.23
C PHE A 40 -3.29 -13.60 -1.97
N ASP A 41 -3.37 -13.41 -3.29
CA ASP A 41 -2.29 -12.83 -4.10
C ASP A 41 -1.98 -11.40 -3.63
N PHE A 42 -3.00 -10.56 -3.43
CA PHE A 42 -2.84 -9.23 -2.86
C PHE A 42 -2.11 -9.28 -1.52
N GLY A 43 -2.54 -10.15 -0.60
CA GLY A 43 -1.88 -10.32 0.70
C GLY A 43 -0.43 -10.77 0.57
N SER A 44 -0.15 -11.68 -0.36
CA SER A 44 1.19 -12.21 -0.64
C SER A 44 2.15 -11.15 -1.20
N PHE A 45 1.63 -10.09 -1.83
CA PHE A 45 2.42 -8.90 -2.21
C PHE A 45 2.48 -7.84 -1.10
N ALA A 46 1.36 -7.58 -0.42
CA ALA A 46 1.26 -6.53 0.59
C ALA A 46 2.13 -6.82 1.82
N ILE A 47 2.10 -8.05 2.34
CA ILE A 47 2.84 -8.40 3.55
C ILE A 47 4.35 -8.16 3.38
N PRO A 48 5.03 -8.67 2.32
CA PRO A 48 6.44 -8.39 2.12
C PRO A 48 6.78 -6.90 1.96
N VAL A 49 5.95 -6.11 1.27
CA VAL A 49 6.15 -4.66 1.16
C VAL A 49 6.10 -4.00 2.54
N GLY A 50 5.11 -4.37 3.36
CA GLY A 50 5.00 -3.88 4.73
C GLY A 50 6.21 -4.24 5.59
N LEU A 51 6.64 -5.50 5.53
CA LEU A 51 7.82 -5.99 6.25
C LEU A 51 9.12 -5.31 5.79
N ALA A 52 9.28 -5.02 4.50
CA ALA A 52 10.43 -4.29 3.97
C ALA A 52 10.50 -2.85 4.51
N LEU A 53 9.36 -2.16 4.61
CA LEU A 53 9.28 -0.83 5.22
C LEU A 53 9.64 -0.86 6.72
N LEU A 54 9.18 -1.88 7.44
CA LEU A 54 9.53 -2.08 8.86
C LEU A 54 11.02 -2.42 9.03
N ALA A 55 11.57 -3.26 8.16
CA ALA A 55 12.99 -3.60 8.13
C ALA A 55 13.87 -2.36 7.93
N ALA A 56 13.43 -1.43 7.07
CA ALA A 56 14.13 -0.16 6.80
C ALA A 56 14.21 0.80 8.00
N VAL A 57 13.44 0.55 9.07
CA VAL A 57 13.59 1.27 10.35
C VAL A 57 14.90 0.87 11.02
N LYS A 58 15.21 -0.44 11.02
CA LYS A 58 16.42 -1.00 11.63
C LYS A 58 17.64 -0.87 10.72
N TRP A 59 17.46 -0.99 9.41
CA TRP A 59 18.53 -0.97 8.42
C TRP A 59 18.36 0.23 7.47
N PRO A 60 19.03 1.37 7.74
CA PRO A 60 18.86 2.58 6.94
C PRO A 60 19.14 2.40 5.45
N SER A 61 20.09 1.52 5.08
CA SER A 61 20.38 1.20 3.67
C SER A 61 19.21 0.58 2.90
N TRP A 62 18.16 0.14 3.58
CA TRP A 62 16.94 -0.38 2.95
C TRP A 62 15.90 0.71 2.68
N ARG A 63 16.06 1.93 3.19
CA ARG A 63 15.02 2.96 3.13
C ARG A 63 14.67 3.35 1.71
N VAL A 64 15.66 3.72 0.90
CA VAL A 64 15.44 4.09 -0.52
C VAL A 64 14.78 2.95 -1.31
N PRO A 65 15.33 1.71 -1.35
CA PRO A 65 14.69 0.64 -2.13
C PRO A 65 13.30 0.25 -1.59
N ALA A 66 13.09 0.21 -0.26
CA ALA A 66 11.78 -0.12 0.30
C ALA A 66 10.73 0.97 -0.01
N LEU A 67 11.11 2.25 0.13
CA LEU A 67 10.23 3.37 -0.21
C LEU A 67 9.94 3.44 -1.71
N ALA A 68 10.91 3.10 -2.58
CA ALA A 68 10.69 3.06 -4.02
C ALA A 68 9.67 1.98 -4.40
N ILE A 69 9.83 0.76 -3.89
CA ILE A 69 8.88 -0.34 -4.14
C ILE A 69 7.50 0.00 -3.58
N ALA A 70 7.42 0.52 -2.35
CA ALA A 70 6.17 0.96 -1.75
C ALA A 70 5.51 2.05 -2.60
N THR A 71 6.23 3.11 -2.97
CA THR A 71 5.69 4.19 -3.81
C THR A 71 5.11 3.65 -5.11
N GLY A 72 5.80 2.73 -5.78
CA GLY A 72 5.32 2.04 -6.97
C GLY A 72 4.02 1.25 -6.72
N HIS A 73 3.97 0.48 -5.63
CA HIS A 73 2.77 -0.26 -5.23
C HIS A 73 1.56 0.68 -5.05
N TRP A 74 1.67 1.73 -4.23
CA TRP A 74 0.56 2.64 -3.98
C TRP A 74 0.15 3.43 -5.23
N ALA A 75 1.10 3.82 -6.09
CA ALA A 75 0.79 4.51 -7.34
C ALA A 75 -0.02 3.60 -8.29
N LEU A 76 0.43 2.35 -8.49
CA LEU A 76 -0.30 1.39 -9.33
C LEU A 76 -1.66 1.03 -8.74
N HIS A 77 -1.75 0.90 -7.42
CA HIS A 77 -3.02 0.64 -6.73
C HIS A 77 -4.00 1.82 -6.88
N THR A 78 -3.51 3.05 -6.81
CA THR A 78 -4.29 4.25 -7.11
C THR A 78 -4.86 4.17 -8.53
N VAL A 79 -4.05 3.81 -9.53
CA VAL A 79 -4.53 3.65 -10.91
C VAL A 79 -5.63 2.60 -10.99
N SER A 80 -5.51 1.47 -10.29
CA SER A 80 -6.56 0.45 -10.22
C SER A 80 -7.90 1.02 -9.73
N HIS A 81 -7.90 1.80 -8.65
CA HIS A 81 -9.12 2.43 -8.12
C HIS A 81 -9.68 3.56 -9.00
N LEU A 82 -8.83 4.21 -9.80
CA LEU A 82 -9.30 5.22 -10.75
C LEU A 82 -9.90 4.58 -12.01
N VAL A 83 -9.45 3.38 -12.37
CA VAL A 83 -10.03 2.58 -13.46
C VAL A 83 -11.37 1.98 -13.04
N ASP A 84 -11.47 1.46 -11.81
CA ASP A 84 -12.73 0.98 -11.24
C ASP A 84 -13.06 1.66 -9.92
N THR A 85 -14.02 2.59 -9.97
CA THR A 85 -14.52 3.32 -8.81
C THR A 85 -15.76 2.68 -8.18
N ASN A 86 -16.21 1.53 -8.69
CA ASN A 86 -17.49 0.92 -8.28
C ASN A 86 -17.36 0.07 -7.01
N HIS A 87 -17.03 0.72 -5.89
CA HIS A 87 -17.12 0.06 -4.59
C HIS A 87 -18.57 -0.39 -4.34
N HIS A 88 -18.78 -1.57 -3.77
CA HIS A 88 -20.11 -2.15 -3.52
C HIS A 88 -21.04 -1.27 -2.69
N GLN A 89 -20.48 -0.45 -1.81
CA GLN A 89 -21.22 0.50 -0.98
C GLN A 89 -21.50 1.84 -1.68
N GLY A 90 -21.01 2.04 -2.91
CA GLY A 90 -21.29 3.19 -3.76
C GLY A 90 -20.05 3.87 -4.33
N GLN A 91 -20.21 4.48 -5.51
CA GLN A 91 -19.13 5.11 -6.26
C GLN A 91 -18.43 6.25 -5.49
N ALA A 92 -19.15 7.00 -4.67
CA ALA A 92 -18.57 8.07 -3.86
C ALA A 92 -17.49 7.56 -2.89
N LEU A 93 -17.72 6.38 -2.29
CA LEU A 93 -16.74 5.74 -1.43
C LEU A 93 -15.53 5.27 -2.24
N GLY A 94 -15.75 4.61 -3.40
CA GLY A 94 -14.65 4.18 -4.27
C GLY A 94 -13.76 5.33 -4.75
N ILE A 95 -14.35 6.50 -5.06
CA ILE A 95 -13.58 7.72 -5.38
C ILE A 95 -12.78 8.19 -4.16
N PHE A 96 -13.39 8.22 -2.98
CA PHE A 96 -12.71 8.63 -1.75
C PHE A 96 -11.50 7.72 -1.45
N GLU A 97 -11.66 6.42 -1.60
CA GLU A 97 -10.57 5.45 -1.44
C GLU A 97 -9.46 5.66 -2.47
N GLY A 98 -9.81 5.87 -3.75
CA GLY A 98 -8.85 6.21 -4.79
C GLY A 98 -8.06 7.49 -4.50
N LEU A 99 -8.72 8.53 -3.98
CA LEU A 99 -8.04 9.77 -3.54
C LEU A 99 -7.15 9.54 -2.32
N GLY A 100 -7.60 8.72 -1.36
CA GLY A 100 -6.79 8.32 -0.20
C GLY A 100 -5.51 7.59 -0.61
N LEU A 101 -5.61 6.68 -1.59
CA LEU A 101 -4.46 6.00 -2.19
C LEU A 101 -3.53 6.99 -2.89
N LEU A 102 -4.06 7.94 -3.68
CA LEU A 102 -3.26 8.96 -4.36
C LEU A 102 -2.48 9.83 -3.38
N VAL A 103 -3.13 10.31 -2.31
CA VAL A 103 -2.48 11.09 -1.25
C VAL A 103 -1.39 10.27 -0.58
N THR A 104 -1.66 9.00 -0.30
CA THR A 104 -0.67 8.11 0.31
C THR A 104 0.52 7.88 -0.61
N ALA A 105 0.30 7.67 -1.92
CA ALA A 105 1.35 7.54 -2.91
C ALA A 105 2.23 8.80 -2.96
N ALA A 106 1.63 9.99 -2.94
CA ALA A 106 2.36 11.26 -2.90
C ALA A 106 3.20 11.41 -1.63
N LEU A 107 2.68 11.01 -0.46
CA LEU A 107 3.44 11.01 0.79
C LEU A 107 4.61 10.02 0.77
N MET A 108 4.43 8.83 0.18
CA MET A 108 5.53 7.87 0.00
C MET A 108 6.60 8.42 -0.95
N ALA A 109 6.19 9.01 -2.07
CA ALA A 109 7.11 9.62 -3.03
C ALA A 109 7.91 10.77 -2.40
N LEU A 110 7.26 11.58 -1.56
CA LEU A 110 7.92 12.66 -0.83
C LEU A 110 8.92 12.12 0.19
N ALA A 111 8.55 11.08 0.95
CA ALA A 111 9.46 10.42 1.88
C ALA A 111 10.66 9.80 1.16
N LEU A 112 10.44 9.18 0.00
CA LEU A 112 11.49 8.65 -0.87
C LEU A 112 12.43 9.77 -1.32
N TRP A 113 11.88 10.87 -1.84
CA TRP A 113 12.66 12.00 -2.32
C TRP A 113 13.61 12.56 -1.25
N PHE A 114 13.08 12.83 -0.06
CA PHE A 114 13.90 13.36 1.03
C PHE A 114 14.96 12.36 1.50
N THR A 115 14.61 11.06 1.59
CA THR A 115 15.57 10.02 1.98
C THR A 115 16.71 9.92 0.97
N ALA A 116 16.40 9.90 -0.33
CA ALA A 116 17.41 9.80 -1.38
C ALA A 116 18.30 11.05 -1.45
N ALA A 117 17.73 12.24 -1.26
CA ALA A 117 18.47 13.49 -1.21
C ALA A 117 19.39 13.62 0.02
N GLU A 118 19.03 13.00 1.14
CA GLU A 118 19.89 12.91 2.33
C GLU A 118 21.08 11.96 2.09
N GLU A 119 20.84 10.77 1.53
CA GLU A 119 21.90 9.81 1.21
C GLU A 119 22.91 10.41 0.21
N SER A 120 22.42 11.06 -0.85
CA SER A 120 23.30 11.67 -1.87
C SER A 120 24.18 12.83 -1.36
N ARG A 121 23.86 13.40 -0.19
CA ARG A 121 24.65 14.47 0.45
C ARG A 121 25.70 13.93 1.43
N ALA A 122 25.58 12.66 1.81
CA ALA A 122 26.50 11.99 2.72
C ALA A 122 27.71 11.36 2.00
N ASP A 123 27.60 11.19 0.67
CA ASP A 123 28.66 10.75 -0.25
C ASP A 123 29.51 11.93 -0.76
#